data_AF-A0A5B8RET0-F1
#
_entry.id   AF-A0A5B8RET0-F1
#
_cell.length_a   1.000
_cell.length_b   1.000
_cell.length_c   1.000
_cell.angle_alpha   90.00
_cell.angle_beta   90.00
_cell.angle_gamma   90.00
#
_symmetry.space_group_name_H-M   'P 1'
#
loop_
_entity.id
_entity.type
_entity.pdbx_description
1 polymer ?
#
loop_
_entity_poly.entity_id
_entity_poly.type
_entity_poly.pdbx_seq_one_letter_code
_entity_poly.pdbx_strand_id
1 'polypeptide(L)'
;MDLGGWAQLARYRLWRAELNDDTDHAAVGLLAVRMAWEQALFRRHREAIEADWRDVCASHARPVFPQERHIVDALLQDAAERSAQRRLPEQLTPDRQADDDRPDAQAVFCIDVRSEVFRRCLERVSPSVQTLGFAGFFGLPLAHREAGSHLSEGRCPGLVPPALESRTPETGETAGRWIRARASRAWKRFKLAAVSSFAFVESMGPVYAGKLLGDSLGLHRRRAGAGPAPAIPGLGPEERAETAESILRAMSLTDNFARLVVFVGHGAGVSNNPHAGTLQCGACGGHAGDVNARALAGLLNDPEVRARLAGRGIPIPADTLFVGALHDTTSDRVTLFDGDAPSSAHRDDVARLAQRFDTAGELARDERARRLPRARRGSDVAARGRNWAELRPEWGLAGCSAFIVAPRHRTRGRDLGGRAFLHSYEWRDDEGFRVLEQILTAPVVVASWINLQYYGSTVAPDTFGGGSKVLHNVTGGIGVVEGNGGALRTGLPWQSVHDGDRSAHHPLRLTVVIEAPTAAIDGALRRHDDVRAMFDNRWAHLLALDESGQLAWRYHRAGHWTPWTGERDAAPVAAAG
;
A
#
# COMPACT_ATOMS: atom_id res chain seq x y z
N MET A 1 1.81 -23.68 25.03
CA MET A 1 1.69 -22.21 24.99
C MET A 1 1.88 -21.78 23.54
N ASP A 2 0.84 -21.28 22.87
CA ASP A 2 1.00 -20.67 21.56
C ASP A 2 1.57 -19.26 21.75
N LEU A 3 2.62 -18.92 20.98
CA LEU A 3 3.25 -17.59 21.02
C LEU A 3 2.47 -16.58 20.16
N GLY A 4 1.61 -17.05 19.25
CA GLY A 4 0.79 -16.21 18.38
C GLY A 4 1.59 -15.07 17.72
N GLY A 5 1.02 -13.87 17.71
CA GLY A 5 1.63 -12.68 17.13
C GLY A 5 2.93 -12.21 17.80
N TRP A 6 3.29 -12.72 18.99
CA TRP A 6 4.61 -12.41 19.57
C TRP A 6 5.74 -13.01 18.74
N ALA A 7 5.54 -14.20 18.17
CA ALA A 7 6.51 -14.80 17.25
C ALA A 7 6.61 -14.00 15.94
N GLN A 8 5.49 -13.51 15.42
CA GLN A 8 5.46 -12.64 14.23
C GLN A 8 6.24 -11.34 14.46
N LEU A 9 6.02 -10.69 15.61
CA LEU A 9 6.75 -9.48 16.00
C LEU A 9 8.26 -9.74 16.13
N ALA A 10 8.64 -10.85 16.76
CA ALA A 10 10.05 -11.20 16.91
C ALA A 10 10.72 -11.47 15.54
N ARG A 11 10.03 -12.19 14.63
CA ARG A 11 10.52 -12.37 13.27
C ARG A 11 10.64 -11.04 12.52
N TYR A 12 9.66 -10.15 12.66
CA TYR A 12 9.71 -8.81 12.06
C TYR A 12 10.90 -7.99 12.55
N ARG A 13 11.22 -8.03 13.85
CA ARG A 13 12.40 -7.35 14.40
C ARG A 13 13.70 -7.90 13.85
N LEU A 14 13.84 -9.22 13.83
CA LEU A 14 15.01 -9.88 13.22
C LEU A 14 15.14 -9.49 11.75
N TRP A 15 14.05 -9.56 10.99
CA TRP A 15 14.06 -9.18 9.57
C TRP A 15 14.50 -7.73 9.35
N ARG A 16 14.04 -6.82 10.21
CA ARG A 16 14.47 -5.42 10.16
C ARG A 16 15.92 -5.20 10.54
N ALA A 17 16.46 -6.00 11.45
CA ALA A 17 17.87 -5.95 11.81
C ALA A 17 18.72 -6.45 10.62
N GLU A 18 18.31 -7.55 9.98
CA GLU A 18 18.96 -8.13 8.80
C GLU A 18 19.09 -7.11 7.65
N LEU A 19 18.09 -6.23 7.45
CA LEU A 19 18.16 -5.15 6.45
C LEU A 19 19.27 -4.10 6.71
N ASN A 20 19.80 -4.05 7.93
CA ASN A 20 20.86 -3.13 8.33
C ASN A 20 22.15 -3.89 8.72
N ASP A 21 22.31 -5.12 8.20
CA ASP A 21 23.43 -6.02 8.53
C ASP A 21 23.59 -6.27 10.05
N ASP A 22 22.48 -6.28 10.79
CA ASP A 22 22.40 -6.50 12.23
C ASP A 22 21.53 -7.73 12.56
N THR A 23 21.47 -8.13 13.83
CA THR A 23 20.68 -9.29 14.30
C THR A 23 19.87 -8.95 15.56
N ASP A 24 18.61 -9.38 15.61
CA ASP A 24 17.75 -9.29 16.80
C ASP A 24 17.51 -10.69 17.39
N HIS A 25 17.78 -10.84 18.69
CA HIS A 25 17.71 -12.14 19.38
C HIS A 25 16.35 -12.41 20.05
N ALA A 26 15.32 -11.58 19.88
CA ALA A 26 14.04 -11.76 20.55
C ALA A 26 13.35 -13.07 20.16
N ALA A 27 13.48 -13.53 18.92
CA ALA A 27 12.91 -14.79 18.46
C ALA A 27 13.54 -15.99 19.20
N VAL A 28 14.87 -15.99 19.32
CA VAL A 28 15.62 -17.00 20.08
C VAL A 28 15.26 -16.93 21.56
N GLY A 29 15.15 -15.73 22.13
CA GLY A 29 14.73 -15.53 23.51
C GLY A 29 13.33 -16.09 23.81
N LEU A 30 12.36 -15.84 22.93
CA LEU A 30 11.00 -16.40 23.06
C LEU A 30 11.00 -17.93 22.98
N LEU A 31 11.78 -18.50 22.07
CA LEU A 31 11.94 -19.96 21.95
C LEU A 31 12.59 -20.54 23.22
N ALA A 32 13.63 -19.91 23.75
CA ALA A 32 14.30 -20.34 24.97
C ALA A 32 13.34 -20.33 26.18
N VAL A 33 12.53 -19.27 26.33
CA VAL A 33 11.49 -19.20 27.38
C VAL A 33 10.48 -20.32 27.22
N ARG A 34 9.99 -20.57 26.00
CA ARG A 34 9.04 -21.65 25.71
C ARG A 34 9.64 -23.02 26.05
N MET A 35 10.85 -23.30 25.59
CA MET A 35 11.54 -24.56 25.86
C MET A 35 11.79 -24.77 27.35
N ALA A 36 12.15 -23.71 28.09
CA ALA A 36 12.34 -23.79 29.54
C ALA A 36 11.04 -24.16 30.27
N TRP A 37 9.91 -23.57 29.86
CA TRP A 37 8.59 -23.92 30.41
C TRP A 37 8.16 -25.33 30.03
N GLU A 38 8.33 -25.74 28.78
CA GLU A 38 8.03 -27.11 28.33
C GLU A 38 8.86 -28.13 29.10
N GLN A 39 10.16 -27.88 29.30
CA GLN A 39 11.02 -28.75 30.10
C GLN A 39 10.60 -28.79 31.58
N ALA A 40 10.23 -27.64 32.17
CA ALA A 40 9.78 -27.58 33.56
C ALA A 40 8.47 -28.36 33.77
N LEU A 41 7.50 -28.18 32.87
CA LEU A 41 6.22 -28.90 32.89
C LEU A 41 6.42 -30.40 32.68
N PHE A 42 7.25 -30.78 31.70
CA PHE A 42 7.60 -32.18 31.46
C PHE A 42 8.25 -32.83 32.68
N ARG A 43 9.21 -32.16 33.33
CA ARG A 43 9.84 -32.68 34.55
C ARG A 43 8.84 -32.83 35.70
N ARG A 44 7.89 -31.91 35.85
CA ARG A 44 6.89 -31.93 36.93
C ARG A 44 5.82 -33.01 36.73
N HIS A 45 5.40 -33.25 35.49
CA HIS A 45 4.26 -34.10 35.14
C HIS A 45 4.65 -35.37 34.37
N ARG A 46 5.95 -35.70 34.31
CA ARG A 46 6.51 -36.77 33.46
C ARG A 46 5.70 -38.06 33.54
N GLU A 47 5.44 -38.56 34.75
CA GLU A 47 4.74 -39.84 34.96
C GLU A 47 3.37 -39.89 34.25
N ALA A 48 2.69 -38.75 34.11
CA ALA A 48 1.38 -38.67 33.48
C ALA A 48 1.42 -38.43 31.97
N ILE A 49 2.48 -37.81 31.42
CA ILE A 49 2.49 -37.32 30.03
C ILE A 49 3.63 -37.84 29.17
N GLU A 50 4.53 -38.68 29.70
CA GLU A 50 5.75 -39.05 28.97
C GLU A 50 5.49 -39.79 27.66
N ALA A 51 4.50 -40.68 27.64
CA ALA A 51 4.11 -41.41 26.43
C ALA A 51 3.60 -40.43 25.35
N ASP A 52 2.59 -39.63 25.68
CA ASP A 52 2.01 -38.62 24.79
C ASP A 52 3.08 -37.63 24.29
N TRP A 53 3.99 -37.20 25.18
CA TRP A 53 5.10 -36.31 24.82
C TRP A 53 6.03 -36.95 23.77
N ARG A 54 6.42 -38.21 23.96
CA ARG A 54 7.24 -38.94 22.97
C ARG A 54 6.52 -39.07 21.64
N ASP A 55 5.22 -39.37 21.66
CA ASP A 55 4.40 -39.49 20.46
C ASP A 55 4.31 -38.15 19.72
N VAL A 56 4.12 -37.04 20.44
CA VAL A 56 4.12 -35.69 19.86
C VAL A 56 5.49 -35.35 19.26
N CYS A 57 6.60 -35.60 19.97
CA CYS A 57 7.94 -35.39 19.43
C CYS A 57 8.19 -36.23 18.18
N ALA A 58 7.82 -37.51 18.19
CA ALA A 58 7.91 -38.39 17.04
C ALA A 58 7.05 -37.88 15.88
N SER A 59 5.86 -37.36 16.16
CA SER A 59 4.97 -36.79 15.14
C SER A 59 5.57 -35.55 14.48
N HIS A 60 6.18 -34.65 15.25
CA HIS A 60 6.85 -33.44 14.73
C HIS A 60 8.16 -33.74 13.99
N ALA A 61 8.83 -34.86 14.30
CA ALA A 61 10.03 -35.29 13.58
C ALA A 61 9.71 -35.98 12.24
N ARG A 62 8.45 -36.34 11.96
CA ARG A 62 8.06 -36.94 10.69
C ARG A 62 8.21 -35.89 9.56
N PRO A 63 8.79 -36.26 8.41
CA PRO A 63 8.82 -35.35 7.27
C PRO A 63 7.41 -34.96 6.84
N VAL A 64 7.24 -33.69 6.46
CA VAL A 64 5.96 -33.18 5.99
C VAL A 64 5.75 -33.64 4.55
N PHE A 65 4.71 -34.44 4.32
CA PHE A 65 4.25 -34.81 2.98
C PHE A 65 2.84 -34.26 2.74
N PRO A 66 2.52 -33.78 1.53
CA PRO A 66 1.17 -33.35 1.22
C PRO A 66 0.23 -34.57 1.27
N GLN A 67 -0.81 -34.45 2.08
CA GLN A 67 -1.93 -35.40 2.08
C GLN A 67 -2.82 -35.12 0.87
N GLU A 68 -3.65 -36.09 0.48
CA GLU A 68 -4.58 -35.95 -0.64
C GLU A 68 -5.41 -34.66 -0.56
N ARG A 69 -5.95 -34.33 0.63
CA ARG A 69 -6.67 -33.06 0.86
C ARG A 69 -5.85 -31.82 0.50
N HIS A 70 -4.55 -31.79 0.83
CA HIS A 70 -3.68 -30.65 0.51
C HIS A 70 -3.46 -30.53 -1.00
N ILE A 71 -3.42 -31.66 -1.71
CA ILE A 71 -3.31 -31.69 -3.17
C ILE A 71 -4.60 -31.16 -3.80
N VAL A 72 -5.75 -31.63 -3.33
CA VAL A 72 -7.07 -31.16 -3.80
C VAL A 72 -7.22 -29.65 -3.58
N ASP A 73 -6.92 -29.15 -2.37
CA ASP A 73 -7.00 -27.73 -2.05
C ASP A 73 -6.07 -26.90 -2.95
N ALA A 74 -4.84 -27.38 -3.19
CA ALA A 74 -3.89 -26.69 -4.06
C ALA A 74 -4.36 -26.66 -5.54
N LEU A 75 -5.01 -27.72 -6.02
CA LEU A 75 -5.59 -27.77 -7.37
C LEU A 75 -6.77 -26.82 -7.51
N LEU A 76 -7.67 -26.78 -6.51
CA LEU A 76 -8.82 -25.87 -6.50
C LEU A 76 -8.36 -24.40 -6.42
N GLN A 77 -7.33 -24.11 -5.62
CA GLN A 77 -6.71 -22.78 -5.55
C GLN A 77 -6.14 -22.35 -6.92
N ASP A 78 -5.37 -23.23 -7.57
CA ASP A 78 -4.81 -22.96 -8.90
C ASP A 78 -5.91 -22.77 -9.96
N ALA A 79 -6.99 -23.56 -9.90
CA ALA A 79 -8.15 -23.42 -10.79
C ALA A 79 -8.88 -22.08 -10.59
N ALA A 80 -9.07 -21.64 -9.35
CA ALA A 80 -9.69 -20.35 -9.02
C ALA A 80 -8.85 -19.18 -9.55
N GLU A 81 -7.53 -19.25 -9.38
CA GLU A 81 -6.58 -18.24 -9.88
C GLU A 81 -6.56 -18.20 -11.41
N ARG A 82 -6.49 -19.35 -12.07
CA ARG A 82 -6.57 -19.44 -13.54
C ARG A 82 -7.90 -18.90 -14.07
N SER A 83 -9.01 -19.17 -13.38
CA SER A 83 -10.32 -18.63 -13.74
C SER A 83 -10.33 -17.10 -13.67
N ALA A 84 -9.68 -16.51 -12.68
CA ALA A 84 -9.52 -15.06 -12.61
C ALA A 84 -8.61 -14.52 -13.72
N GLN A 85 -7.49 -15.20 -13.99
CA GLN A 85 -6.50 -14.80 -14.99
C GLN A 85 -7.05 -14.85 -16.42
N ARG A 86 -8.01 -15.75 -16.73
CA ARG A 86 -8.66 -15.83 -18.04
C ARG A 86 -9.39 -14.54 -18.46
N ARG A 87 -9.75 -13.66 -17.52
CA ARG A 87 -10.39 -12.36 -17.81
C ARG A 87 -9.40 -11.26 -18.13
N LEU A 88 -8.10 -11.44 -17.84
CA LEU A 88 -7.09 -10.40 -18.04
C LEU A 88 -6.97 -9.93 -19.50
N PRO A 89 -7.03 -10.79 -20.53
CA PRO A 89 -6.96 -10.32 -21.92
C PRO A 89 -8.06 -9.31 -22.29
N GLU A 90 -9.28 -9.47 -21.76
CA GLU A 90 -10.40 -8.55 -22.01
C GLU A 90 -10.23 -7.19 -21.31
N GLN A 91 -9.40 -7.17 -20.28
CA GLN A 91 -9.05 -6.03 -19.45
C GLN A 91 -7.82 -5.26 -19.97
N LEU A 92 -7.21 -5.75 -21.07
CA LEU A 92 -6.07 -5.13 -21.74
C LEU A 92 -6.49 -4.63 -23.13
N THR A 93 -5.74 -3.66 -23.63
CA THR A 93 -5.93 -3.09 -24.97
C THR A 93 -4.69 -3.37 -25.81
N PRO A 94 -4.74 -4.36 -26.71
CA PRO A 94 -3.65 -4.60 -27.65
C PRO A 94 -3.59 -3.48 -28.68
N ASP A 95 -2.43 -3.31 -29.32
CA ASP A 95 -2.21 -2.45 -30.50
C ASP A 95 -2.63 -0.98 -30.37
N ARG A 96 -2.74 -0.45 -29.14
CA ARG A 96 -3.02 0.95 -28.91
C ARG A 96 -1.70 1.70 -28.72
N GLN A 97 -1.36 2.60 -29.62
CA GLN A 97 -0.23 3.51 -29.43
C GLN A 97 -0.58 4.62 -28.43
N ALA A 98 0.46 5.23 -27.84
CA ALA A 98 0.31 6.44 -27.05
C ALA A 98 -0.24 7.56 -27.94
N ASP A 99 -0.93 8.51 -27.30
CA ASP A 99 -1.31 9.75 -27.98
C ASP A 99 -0.09 10.68 -27.92
N ASP A 100 0.37 11.17 -29.07
CA ASP A 100 1.56 12.03 -29.15
C ASP A 100 1.24 13.49 -28.78
N ASP A 101 -0.05 13.84 -28.71
CA ASP A 101 -0.49 15.17 -28.31
C ASP A 101 -0.13 15.47 -26.84
N ARG A 102 0.35 16.70 -26.59
CA ARG A 102 0.68 17.18 -25.24
C ARG A 102 -0.60 17.22 -24.38
N PRO A 103 -0.69 16.45 -23.28
CA PRO A 103 -1.89 16.40 -22.46
C PRO A 103 -2.13 17.72 -21.69
N ASP A 104 -3.40 18.01 -21.39
CA ASP A 104 -3.81 19.18 -20.57
C ASP A 104 -3.11 19.17 -19.20
N ALA A 105 -3.06 17.98 -18.60
CA ALA A 105 -2.40 17.70 -17.34
C ALA A 105 -1.98 16.24 -17.27
N GLN A 106 -0.89 15.98 -16.55
CA GLN A 106 -0.44 14.64 -16.18
C GLN A 106 -0.63 14.45 -14.68
N ALA A 107 -1.21 13.31 -14.28
CA ALA A 107 -1.37 12.95 -12.88
C ALA A 107 -0.74 11.59 -12.60
N VAL A 108 0.39 11.59 -11.88
CA VAL A 108 1.11 10.38 -11.47
C VAL A 108 0.55 9.91 -10.13
N PHE A 109 -0.28 8.88 -10.15
CA PHE A 109 -0.90 8.31 -8.96
C PHE A 109 -0.04 7.20 -8.35
N CYS A 110 -0.17 7.00 -7.05
CA CYS A 110 0.25 5.74 -6.42
C CYS A 110 -0.36 4.53 -7.17
N ILE A 111 0.40 3.45 -7.31
CA ILE A 111 -0.05 2.17 -7.91
C ILE A 111 -1.24 1.48 -7.20
N ASP A 112 -1.69 2.00 -6.06
CA ASP A 112 -2.75 1.44 -5.21
C ASP A 112 -4.05 1.14 -5.99
N VAL A 113 -4.67 -0.02 -5.70
CA VAL A 113 -5.89 -0.49 -6.38
C VAL A 113 -7.10 0.44 -6.21
N ARG A 114 -7.12 1.24 -5.13
CA ARG A 114 -8.17 2.23 -4.88
C ARG A 114 -7.98 3.47 -5.75
N SER A 115 -6.74 3.78 -6.11
CA SER A 115 -6.44 4.83 -7.08
C SER A 115 -6.75 4.40 -8.52
N GLU A 116 -6.83 3.10 -8.85
CA GLU A 116 -7.24 2.63 -10.18
C GLU A 116 -8.63 3.14 -10.57
N VAL A 117 -9.62 2.94 -9.68
CA VAL A 117 -10.99 3.40 -9.91
C VAL A 117 -11.03 4.92 -10.12
N PHE A 118 -10.32 5.67 -9.26
CA PHE A 118 -10.25 7.13 -9.36
C PHE A 118 -9.64 7.59 -10.70
N ARG A 119 -8.52 6.98 -11.12
CA ARG A 119 -7.84 7.30 -12.39
C ARG A 119 -8.76 7.08 -13.58
N ARG A 120 -9.50 5.96 -13.60
CA ARG A 120 -10.46 5.65 -14.66
C ARG A 120 -11.60 6.68 -14.69
N CYS A 121 -12.14 7.07 -13.54
CA CYS A 121 -13.14 8.13 -13.45
C CYS A 121 -12.61 9.47 -13.94
N LEU A 122 -11.37 9.83 -13.60
CA LEU A 122 -10.73 11.07 -14.04
C LEU A 122 -10.55 11.12 -15.55
N GLU A 123 -10.05 10.05 -16.16
CA GLU A 123 -9.87 9.97 -17.61
C GLU A 123 -11.21 9.97 -18.36
N ARG A 124 -12.27 9.44 -17.74
CA ARG A 124 -13.63 9.52 -18.29
C ARG A 124 -14.18 10.95 -18.25
N VAL A 125 -13.93 11.68 -17.16
CA VAL A 125 -14.34 13.08 -17.01
C VAL A 125 -13.52 14.01 -17.91
N SER A 126 -12.25 13.69 -18.10
CA SER A 126 -11.32 14.50 -18.91
C SER A 126 -10.39 13.61 -19.73
N PRO A 127 -10.78 13.26 -20.98
CA PRO A 127 -9.94 12.47 -21.87
C PRO A 127 -8.59 13.12 -22.22
N SER A 128 -8.45 14.44 -22.07
CA SER A 128 -7.20 15.17 -22.24
C SER A 128 -6.23 15.04 -21.06
N VAL A 129 -6.65 14.50 -19.91
CA VAL A 129 -5.79 14.24 -18.76
C VAL A 129 -5.17 12.85 -18.91
N GLN A 130 -3.85 12.79 -18.78
CA GLN A 130 -3.10 11.54 -18.76
C GLN A 130 -2.84 11.12 -17.31
N THR A 131 -3.16 9.87 -16.96
CA THR A 131 -2.75 9.32 -15.66
C THR A 131 -1.59 8.36 -15.80
N LEU A 132 -0.69 8.37 -14.84
CA LEU A 132 0.42 7.42 -14.73
C LEU A 132 0.35 6.73 -13.37
N GLY A 133 0.99 5.56 -13.26
CA GLY A 133 1.06 4.81 -12.01
C GLY A 133 2.50 4.62 -11.58
N PHE A 134 2.82 4.97 -10.34
CA PHE A 134 4.14 4.77 -9.77
C PHE A 134 4.04 4.48 -8.26
N ALA A 135 5.04 3.86 -7.64
CA ALA A 135 4.98 3.55 -6.22
C ALA A 135 4.89 4.84 -5.38
N GLY A 136 4.04 4.87 -4.35
CA GLY A 136 3.66 6.11 -3.64
C GLY A 136 4.78 6.85 -2.89
N PHE A 137 5.95 6.24 -2.71
CA PHE A 137 7.14 6.93 -2.20
C PHE A 137 7.87 7.76 -3.28
N PHE A 138 7.44 7.64 -4.54
CA PHE A 138 7.92 8.39 -5.69
C PHE A 138 9.45 8.35 -5.89
N GLY A 139 10.08 7.23 -5.55
CA GLY A 139 11.52 7.04 -5.69
C GLY A 139 12.35 7.80 -4.66
N LEU A 140 11.71 8.42 -3.66
CA LEU A 140 12.35 9.12 -2.55
C LEU A 140 12.25 8.29 -1.27
N PRO A 141 13.26 7.48 -0.90
CA PRO A 141 13.24 6.72 0.34
C PRO A 141 13.53 7.64 1.55
N LEU A 142 12.52 8.40 1.97
CA LEU A 142 12.66 9.47 2.97
C LEU A 142 12.57 8.95 4.41
N ALA A 143 13.49 9.38 5.27
CA ALA A 143 13.34 9.45 6.72
C ALA A 143 12.79 10.85 7.08
N HIS A 144 11.47 10.96 7.29
CA HIS A 144 10.80 12.23 7.50
C HIS A 144 10.76 12.63 8.98
N ARG A 145 11.02 13.91 9.26
CA ARG A 145 10.81 14.52 10.58
C ARG A 145 9.83 15.69 10.45
N GLU A 146 8.69 15.55 11.11
CA GLU A 146 7.73 16.64 11.22
C GLU A 146 8.30 17.79 12.07
N ALA A 147 7.88 19.02 11.80
CA ALA A 147 8.37 20.21 12.49
C ALA A 147 8.15 20.09 14.02
N GLY A 148 9.21 20.27 14.82
CA GLY A 148 9.18 20.11 16.27
C GLY A 148 9.05 18.65 16.77
N SER A 149 9.16 17.64 15.90
CA SER A 149 9.21 16.24 16.29
C SER A 149 10.65 15.73 16.37
N HIS A 150 10.94 14.91 17.39
CA HIS A 150 12.19 14.13 17.45
C HIS A 150 12.03 12.74 16.82
N LEU A 151 10.81 12.37 16.44
CA LEU A 151 10.53 11.10 15.78
C LEU A 151 10.84 11.21 14.29
N SER A 152 11.50 10.19 13.77
CA SER A 152 11.74 10.03 12.34
C SER A 152 10.90 8.88 11.82
N GLU A 153 10.14 9.13 10.77
CA GLU A 153 9.24 8.17 10.13
C GLU A 153 9.82 7.75 8.78
N GLY A 154 9.98 6.45 8.56
CA GLY A 154 10.29 5.93 7.23
C GLY A 154 9.09 6.10 6.30
N ARG A 155 9.20 7.00 5.33
CA ARG A 155 8.21 7.25 4.27
C ARG A 155 8.62 6.53 2.99
N CYS A 156 8.87 5.22 3.12
CA CYS A 156 9.35 4.33 2.07
C CYS A 156 8.85 2.90 2.32
N PRO A 157 8.95 1.97 1.35
CA PRO A 157 8.55 0.59 1.55
C PRO A 157 9.32 -0.05 2.70
N GLY A 158 8.70 -0.97 3.44
CA GLY A 158 9.35 -1.59 4.61
C GLY A 158 10.65 -2.36 4.28
N LEU A 159 10.79 -2.83 3.03
CA LEU A 159 11.98 -3.54 2.54
C LEU A 159 13.11 -2.61 2.06
N VAL A 160 12.84 -1.30 1.95
CA VAL A 160 13.81 -0.31 1.50
C VAL A 160 14.22 0.54 2.71
N PRO A 161 15.49 0.50 3.13
CA PRO A 161 15.96 1.39 4.19
C PRO A 161 15.86 2.86 3.72
N PRO A 162 15.45 3.79 4.59
CA PRO A 162 15.51 5.21 4.27
C PRO A 162 16.93 5.64 3.91
N ALA A 163 17.10 6.38 2.82
CA ALA A 163 18.40 6.86 2.36
C ALA A 163 18.52 8.39 2.36
N LEU A 164 17.40 9.10 2.41
CA LEU A 164 17.34 10.56 2.37
C LEU A 164 16.63 11.09 3.61
N GLU A 165 17.14 12.16 4.23
CA GLU A 165 16.39 12.84 5.29
C GLU A 165 15.44 13.87 4.69
N SER A 166 14.24 13.99 5.25
CA SER A 166 13.36 15.12 4.96
C SER A 166 12.82 15.74 6.24
N ARG A 167 12.59 17.05 6.22
CA ARG A 167 12.16 17.80 7.40
C ARG A 167 11.14 18.84 6.98
N THR A 168 10.07 18.99 7.76
CA THR A 168 9.18 20.14 7.62
C THR A 168 9.86 21.36 8.25
N PRO A 169 10.06 22.47 7.53
CA PRO A 169 10.69 23.67 8.06
C PRO A 169 9.97 24.20 9.31
N GLU A 170 10.74 24.64 10.30
CA GLU A 170 10.19 25.32 11.48
C GLU A 170 9.88 26.78 11.13
N THR A 171 8.59 27.12 11.01
CA THR A 171 8.11 28.50 10.90
C THR A 171 7.80 29.10 12.29
N GLY A 172 7.63 30.42 12.42
CA GLY A 172 7.29 31.07 13.71
C GLY A 172 6.04 30.50 14.41
N GLU A 173 5.10 29.93 13.66
CA GLU A 173 3.91 29.24 14.19
C GLU A 173 4.20 27.84 14.78
N THR A 174 5.38 27.28 14.52
CA THR A 174 5.79 25.93 14.90
C THR A 174 5.94 25.80 16.40
N ALA A 175 6.42 26.84 17.09
CA ALA A 175 6.48 26.86 18.55
C ALA A 175 5.10 26.65 19.19
N GLY A 176 4.06 27.32 18.67
CA GLY A 176 2.68 27.15 19.14
C GLY A 176 2.09 25.77 18.81
N ARG A 177 2.39 25.21 17.63
CA ARG A 177 2.03 23.82 17.28
C ARG A 177 2.73 22.81 18.21
N TRP A 178 4.02 23.00 18.49
CA TRP A 178 4.81 22.15 19.38
C TRP A 178 4.32 22.17 20.83
N ILE A 179 4.04 23.35 21.39
CA ILE A 179 3.49 23.49 22.75
C ILE A 179 2.16 22.72 22.84
N ARG A 180 1.27 22.89 21.86
CA ARG A 180 -0.02 22.16 21.79
C ARG A 180 0.18 20.64 21.65
N ALA A 181 1.11 20.20 20.81
CA ALA A 181 1.42 18.78 20.63
C ALA A 181 2.01 18.16 21.91
N ARG A 182 2.93 18.86 22.59
CA ARG A 182 3.51 18.42 23.87
C ARG A 182 2.45 18.36 24.98
N ALA A 183 1.61 19.38 25.09
CA ALA A 183 0.47 19.38 26.01
C ALA A 183 -0.50 18.23 25.72
N SER A 184 -0.81 17.98 24.44
CA SER A 184 -1.65 16.85 24.03
C SER A 184 -1.03 15.49 24.39
N ARG A 185 0.28 15.31 24.19
CA ARG A 185 1.00 14.09 24.58
C ARG A 185 1.01 13.89 26.08
N ALA A 186 1.31 14.93 26.86
CA ALA A 186 1.28 14.88 28.32
C ALA A 186 -0.13 14.56 28.84
N TRP A 187 -1.15 15.21 28.28
CA TRP A 187 -2.55 14.95 28.58
C TRP A 187 -2.97 13.52 28.23
N LYS A 188 -2.58 13.00 27.06
CA LYS A 188 -2.84 11.59 26.69
C LYS A 188 -2.18 10.61 27.66
N ARG A 189 -0.91 10.85 28.04
CA ARG A 189 -0.19 10.02 29.02
C ARG A 189 -0.89 10.04 30.38
N PHE A 190 -1.34 11.20 30.83
CA PHE A 190 -2.13 11.32 32.06
C PHE A 190 -3.44 10.54 32.00
N LYS A 191 -4.18 10.59 30.89
CA LYS A 191 -5.42 9.79 30.72
C LYS A 191 -5.19 8.28 30.74
N LEU A 192 -4.04 7.84 30.23
CA LEU A 192 -3.70 6.42 30.06
C LEU A 192 -2.95 5.84 31.26
N ALA A 193 -2.54 6.67 32.23
CA ALA A 193 -1.88 6.19 33.43
C ALA A 193 -2.89 5.47 34.34
N ALA A 194 -2.51 4.29 34.83
CA ALA A 194 -3.40 3.37 35.55
C ALA A 194 -4.06 3.98 36.81
N VAL A 195 -3.39 4.95 37.45
CA VAL A 195 -3.88 5.60 38.68
C VAL A 195 -4.89 6.71 38.37
N SER A 196 -4.78 7.37 37.22
CA SER A 196 -5.60 8.54 36.87
C SER A 196 -6.70 8.24 35.87
N SER A 197 -6.68 7.09 35.17
CA SER A 197 -7.64 6.77 34.12
C SER A 197 -9.10 6.76 34.61
N PHE A 198 -9.37 6.12 35.76
CA PHE A 198 -10.73 6.02 36.31
C PHE A 198 -11.25 7.37 36.84
N ALA A 199 -10.50 8.04 37.71
CA ALA A 199 -10.85 9.35 38.24
C ALA A 199 -11.00 10.41 37.13
N PHE A 200 -10.19 10.30 36.07
CA PHE A 200 -10.30 11.17 34.90
C PHE A 200 -11.60 10.94 34.13
N VAL A 201 -11.98 9.69 33.89
CA VAL A 201 -13.23 9.37 33.18
C VAL A 201 -14.44 9.84 33.99
N GLU A 202 -14.45 9.63 35.31
CA GLU A 202 -15.54 10.10 36.18
C GLU A 202 -15.67 11.63 36.19
N SER A 203 -14.55 12.35 36.30
CA SER A 203 -14.55 13.82 36.42
C SER A 203 -14.77 14.54 35.09
N MET A 204 -14.14 14.04 34.01
CA MET A 204 -14.17 14.70 32.69
C MET A 204 -15.17 14.09 31.72
N GLY A 205 -15.76 12.94 32.03
CA GLY A 205 -16.76 12.25 31.20
C GLY A 205 -17.89 13.17 30.74
N PRO A 206 -18.59 13.89 31.65
CA PRO A 206 -19.66 14.82 31.28
C PRO A 206 -19.21 15.94 30.33
N VAL A 207 -17.99 16.46 30.51
CA VAL A 207 -17.40 17.49 29.63
C VAL A 207 -17.19 16.97 28.21
N TYR A 208 -16.95 15.67 28.04
CA TYR A 208 -16.80 15.05 26.73
C TYR A 208 -18.14 14.76 26.03
N ALA A 209 -19.29 14.82 26.71
CA ALA A 209 -20.59 14.51 26.12
C ALA A 209 -20.91 15.40 24.90
N GLY A 210 -20.69 16.71 25.01
CA GLY A 210 -20.88 17.65 23.89
C GLY A 210 -19.96 17.36 22.71
N LYS A 211 -18.69 17.01 23.00
CA LYS A 211 -17.73 16.60 21.96
C LYS A 211 -18.18 15.29 21.29
N LEU A 212 -18.61 14.30 22.05
CA LEU A 212 -19.10 13.02 21.52
C LEU A 212 -20.34 13.22 20.65
N LEU A 213 -21.26 14.10 21.05
CA LEU A 213 -22.40 14.49 20.22
C LEU A 213 -21.93 15.18 18.93
N GLY A 214 -20.99 16.13 19.02
CA GLY A 214 -20.42 16.80 17.85
C GLY A 214 -19.70 15.86 16.87
N ASP A 215 -18.90 14.93 17.39
CA ASP A 215 -18.20 13.89 16.63
C ASP A 215 -19.21 12.90 16.00
N SER A 216 -20.28 12.54 16.72
CA SER A 216 -21.33 11.62 16.23
C SER A 216 -22.23 12.27 15.16
N LEU A 217 -22.48 13.57 15.27
CA LEU A 217 -23.21 14.35 14.27
C LEU A 217 -22.31 14.83 13.11
N GLY A 218 -21.01 14.54 13.16
CA GLY A 218 -20.05 14.94 12.12
C GLY A 218 -19.85 16.45 11.99
N LEU A 219 -20.17 17.22 13.04
CA LEU A 219 -20.12 18.69 13.06
C LEU A 219 -18.69 19.23 13.05
N HIS A 220 -17.72 18.43 13.48
CA HIS A 220 -16.31 18.82 13.47
C HIS A 220 -15.65 18.52 12.12
N ARG A 221 -15.59 19.53 11.24
CA ARG A 221 -14.71 19.52 10.07
C ARG A 221 -13.27 19.82 10.50
N ARG A 222 -12.48 18.79 10.72
CA ARG A 222 -11.02 18.96 10.86
C ARG A 222 -10.41 19.12 9.47
N ARG A 223 -10.37 20.34 8.95
CA ARG A 223 -9.48 20.68 7.82
C ARG A 223 -8.13 20.98 8.44
N ALA A 224 -7.27 19.98 8.57
CA ALA A 224 -5.86 20.26 8.84
C ALA A 224 -5.37 21.02 7.60
N GLY A 225 -4.99 22.29 7.76
CA GLY A 225 -4.29 23.01 6.70
C GLY A 225 -2.99 22.27 6.40
N ALA A 226 -2.58 22.25 5.13
CA ALA A 226 -1.28 21.70 4.77
C ALA A 226 -0.21 22.47 5.56
N GLY A 227 0.60 21.76 6.35
CA GLY A 227 1.80 22.34 6.95
C GLY A 227 2.79 22.77 5.84
N PRO A 228 3.91 23.40 6.19
CA PRO A 228 4.94 23.75 5.21
C PRO A 228 5.37 22.55 4.35
N ALA A 229 5.85 22.82 3.14
CA ALA A 229 6.39 21.78 2.25
C ALA A 229 7.60 21.09 2.92
N PRO A 230 7.73 19.76 2.81
CA PRO A 230 8.91 19.06 3.30
C PRO A 230 10.13 19.44 2.45
N ALA A 231 11.25 19.73 3.11
CA ALA A 231 12.54 19.95 2.46
C ALA A 231 13.42 18.69 2.58
N ILE A 232 14.24 18.43 1.57
CA ILE A 232 15.28 17.39 1.58
C ILE A 232 16.64 18.09 1.78
N PRO A 233 17.08 18.34 3.02
CA PRO A 233 18.36 18.98 3.27
C PRO A 233 19.53 18.06 2.90
N GLY A 234 20.71 18.64 2.67
CA GLY A 234 21.97 17.89 2.58
C GLY A 234 22.33 17.36 1.19
N LEU A 235 21.42 17.38 0.21
CA LEU A 235 21.77 17.03 -1.16
C LEU A 235 22.41 18.19 -1.91
N GLY A 236 23.57 17.94 -2.51
CA GLY A 236 24.23 18.85 -3.44
C GLY A 236 23.45 18.98 -4.76
N PRO A 237 23.71 20.02 -5.60
CA PRO A 237 22.98 20.21 -6.85
C PRO A 237 23.05 19.02 -7.82
N GLU A 238 24.19 18.32 -7.86
CA GLU A 238 24.38 17.17 -8.73
C GLU A 238 23.57 15.96 -8.27
N GLU A 239 23.62 15.64 -6.97
CA GLU A 239 22.85 14.53 -6.38
C GLU A 239 21.33 14.75 -6.52
N ARG A 240 20.88 16.01 -6.42
CA ARG A 240 19.48 16.39 -6.69
C ARG A 240 19.08 16.08 -8.14
N ALA A 241 19.95 16.42 -9.10
CA ALA A 241 19.70 16.16 -10.51
C ALA A 241 19.74 14.65 -10.82
N GLU A 242 20.68 13.89 -10.24
CA GLU A 242 20.73 12.42 -10.34
C GLU A 242 19.49 11.75 -9.76
N THR A 243 19.06 12.20 -8.58
CA THR A 243 17.84 11.72 -7.95
C THR A 243 16.62 11.99 -8.84
N ALA A 244 16.48 13.23 -9.33
CA ALA A 244 15.38 13.61 -10.21
C ALA A 244 15.37 12.81 -11.53
N GLU A 245 16.54 12.65 -12.16
CA GLU A 245 16.69 11.86 -13.39
C GLU A 245 16.30 10.40 -13.15
N SER A 246 16.86 9.77 -12.11
CA SER A 246 16.57 8.37 -11.79
C SER A 246 15.08 8.15 -11.57
N ILE A 247 14.39 9.10 -10.91
CA ILE A 247 12.95 9.03 -10.66
C ILE A 247 12.15 9.17 -11.95
N LEU A 248 12.46 10.17 -12.79
CA LEU A 248 11.75 10.41 -14.05
C LEU A 248 11.91 9.26 -15.04
N ARG A 249 13.13 8.68 -15.14
CA ARG A 249 13.37 7.48 -15.94
C ARG A 249 12.61 6.27 -15.42
N ALA A 250 12.61 6.04 -14.09
CA ALA A 250 11.85 4.96 -13.49
C ALA A 250 10.32 5.09 -13.68
N MET A 251 9.82 6.31 -13.85
CA MET A 251 8.41 6.59 -14.15
C MET A 251 8.04 6.47 -15.64
N SER A 252 9.04 6.29 -16.52
CA SER A 252 8.87 6.47 -17.97
C SER A 252 8.24 7.84 -18.30
N LEU A 253 8.70 8.89 -17.61
CA LEU A 253 8.26 10.28 -17.79
C LEU A 253 9.47 11.16 -18.07
N THR A 254 10.04 11.03 -19.26
CA THR A 254 11.26 11.74 -19.68
C THR A 254 11.01 12.80 -20.76
N ASP A 255 9.83 12.81 -21.36
CA ASP A 255 9.40 13.75 -22.38
C ASP A 255 7.90 14.07 -22.28
N ASN A 256 7.38 14.82 -23.27
CA ASN A 256 5.97 15.19 -23.41
C ASN A 256 5.30 15.69 -22.11
N PHE A 257 6.04 16.47 -21.32
CA PHE A 257 5.55 17.01 -20.06
C PHE A 257 4.37 17.96 -20.28
N ALA A 258 3.25 17.72 -19.61
CA ALA A 258 2.12 18.63 -19.57
C ALA A 258 2.50 19.99 -18.95
N ARG A 259 1.63 21.00 -19.12
CA ARG A 259 1.75 22.27 -18.39
C ARG A 259 1.61 22.08 -16.88
N LEU A 260 0.77 21.12 -16.47
CA LEU A 260 0.58 20.77 -15.06
C LEU A 260 0.85 19.28 -14.86
N VAL A 261 1.85 18.96 -14.05
CA VAL A 261 2.17 17.59 -13.65
C VAL A 261 1.93 17.44 -12.16
N VAL A 262 1.09 16.50 -11.76
CA VAL A 262 0.67 16.32 -10.36
C VAL A 262 1.10 14.95 -9.85
N PHE A 263 1.87 14.92 -8.76
CA PHE A 263 2.18 13.68 -8.03
C PHE A 263 1.11 13.44 -6.98
N VAL A 264 0.27 12.43 -7.19
CA VAL A 264 -0.88 12.11 -6.34
C VAL A 264 -0.53 10.92 -5.44
N GLY A 265 0.08 11.22 -4.30
CA GLY A 265 0.19 10.26 -3.21
C GLY A 265 -1.20 9.90 -2.68
N HIS A 266 -1.34 8.79 -1.96
CA HIS A 266 -2.61 8.47 -1.29
C HIS A 266 -2.43 8.28 0.21
N GLY A 267 -3.54 8.39 0.92
CA GLY A 267 -3.66 8.09 2.34
C GLY A 267 -5.12 7.89 2.69
N ALA A 268 -5.39 7.53 3.94
CA ALA A 268 -6.75 7.27 4.42
C ALA A 268 -7.09 8.15 5.62
N GLY A 269 -8.11 8.98 5.48
CA GLY A 269 -8.70 9.73 6.58
C GLY A 269 -9.62 8.83 7.41
N VAL A 270 -9.15 8.34 8.57
CA VAL A 270 -9.95 7.52 9.49
C VAL A 270 -9.90 8.02 10.93
N SER A 271 -11.05 7.97 11.60
CA SER A 271 -11.20 8.26 13.03
C SER A 271 -11.23 6.97 13.84
N ASN A 272 -10.54 6.95 14.98
CA ASN A 272 -10.62 5.88 15.98
C ASN A 272 -10.42 4.45 15.42
N ASN A 273 -9.42 4.27 14.55
CA ASN A 273 -9.14 2.98 13.93
C ASN A 273 -7.74 2.47 14.32
N PRO A 274 -7.63 1.42 15.16
CA PRO A 274 -6.35 0.79 15.49
C PRO A 274 -5.55 0.28 14.28
N HIS A 275 -6.25 0.01 13.18
CA HIS A 275 -5.67 -0.49 11.93
C HIS A 275 -5.44 0.62 10.90
N ALA A 276 -5.38 1.89 11.30
CA ALA A 276 -5.26 3.01 10.37
C ALA A 276 -4.06 2.88 9.41
N GLY A 277 -2.92 2.35 9.89
CA GLY A 277 -1.73 2.13 9.07
C GLY A 277 -1.94 1.16 7.89
N THR A 278 -2.85 0.19 8.00
CA THR A 278 -3.15 -0.75 6.92
C THR A 278 -3.99 -0.14 5.79
N LEU A 279 -4.60 1.02 6.05
CA LEU A 279 -5.34 1.79 5.05
C LEU A 279 -4.47 2.85 4.36
N GLN A 280 -3.32 3.18 4.94
CA GLN A 280 -2.35 4.09 4.33
C GLN A 280 -1.59 3.44 3.17
N CYS A 281 -0.59 4.14 2.61
CA CYS A 281 0.22 3.62 1.53
C CYS A 281 1.24 2.59 2.03
N GLY A 282 1.13 1.35 1.55
CA GLY A 282 2.13 0.31 1.80
C GLY A 282 3.52 0.66 1.27
N ALA A 283 3.59 1.37 0.13
CA ALA A 283 4.84 1.87 -0.43
C ALA A 283 5.44 3.05 0.37
N CYS A 284 4.69 3.67 1.29
CA CYS A 284 5.19 4.68 2.22
C CYS A 284 5.28 4.16 3.66
N GLY A 285 5.35 2.84 3.84
CA GLY A 285 5.54 2.21 5.15
C GLY A 285 4.33 2.34 6.08
N GLY A 286 3.11 2.41 5.53
CA GLY A 286 1.89 2.60 6.31
C GLY A 286 1.63 4.06 6.69
N HIS A 287 2.18 5.01 5.95
CA HIS A 287 1.90 6.44 6.06
C HIS A 287 1.26 7.01 4.78
N ALA A 288 0.70 8.21 4.87
CA ALA A 288 0.24 8.94 3.69
C ALA A 288 1.44 9.31 2.78
N GLY A 289 1.20 9.30 1.47
CA GLY A 289 2.20 9.64 0.44
C GLY A 289 2.33 11.13 0.14
N ASP A 290 1.74 12.01 0.96
CA ASP A 290 1.78 13.46 0.80
C ASP A 290 3.21 14.03 0.90
N VAL A 291 4.00 13.54 1.86
CA VAL A 291 5.38 13.99 2.07
C VAL A 291 6.24 13.75 0.82
N ASN A 292 6.24 12.53 0.28
CA ASN A 292 7.03 12.17 -0.89
C ASN A 292 6.57 12.94 -2.14
N ALA A 293 5.25 13.05 -2.36
CA ALA A 293 4.68 13.77 -3.49
C ALA A 293 5.11 15.25 -3.50
N ARG A 294 5.01 15.93 -2.34
CA ARG A 294 5.37 17.34 -2.20
C ARG A 294 6.88 17.55 -2.32
N ALA A 295 7.68 16.65 -1.75
CA ALA A 295 9.13 16.72 -1.84
C ALA A 295 9.63 16.56 -3.30
N LEU A 296 9.07 15.62 -4.06
CA LEU A 296 9.41 15.44 -5.47
C LEU A 296 8.98 16.63 -6.33
N ALA A 297 7.77 17.17 -6.11
CA ALA A 297 7.31 18.36 -6.81
C ALA A 297 8.25 19.55 -6.56
N GLY A 298 8.69 19.74 -5.31
CA GLY A 298 9.69 20.76 -4.97
C GLY A 298 11.02 20.54 -5.68
N LEU A 299 11.54 19.31 -5.69
CA LEU A 299 12.78 18.95 -6.37
C LEU A 299 12.74 19.25 -7.88
N LEU A 300 11.63 18.91 -8.55
CA LEU A 300 11.46 19.09 -9.99
C LEU A 300 11.11 20.53 -10.39
N ASN A 301 10.70 21.38 -9.44
CA ASN A 301 10.52 22.82 -9.67
C ASN A 301 11.80 23.63 -9.46
N ASP A 302 12.87 23.03 -8.94
CA ASP A 302 14.16 23.71 -8.77
C ASP A 302 14.79 24.04 -10.14
N PRO A 303 15.02 25.33 -10.46
CA PRO A 303 15.60 25.74 -11.74
C PRO A 303 16.98 25.13 -12.01
N GLU A 304 17.79 24.92 -10.96
CA GLU A 304 19.14 24.36 -11.09
C GLU A 304 19.08 22.87 -11.48
N VAL A 305 18.12 22.14 -10.91
CA VAL A 305 17.82 20.74 -11.27
C VAL A 305 17.33 20.66 -12.71
N ARG A 306 16.37 21.51 -13.10
CA ARG A 306 15.84 21.54 -14.48
C ARG A 306 16.93 21.82 -15.52
N ALA A 307 17.84 22.75 -15.25
CA ALA A 307 18.95 23.07 -16.15
C ALA A 307 19.87 21.86 -16.38
N ARG A 308 20.13 21.07 -15.33
CA ARG A 308 20.94 19.83 -15.44
C ARG A 308 20.19 18.73 -16.16
N LEU A 309 18.91 18.53 -15.85
CA LEU A 309 18.07 17.51 -16.52
C LEU A 309 18.03 17.74 -18.04
N ALA A 310 17.94 19.00 -18.50
CA ALA A 310 18.02 19.32 -19.92
C ALA A 310 19.34 18.84 -20.55
N GLY A 311 20.47 19.01 -19.85
CA GLY A 311 21.78 18.49 -20.28
C GLY A 311 21.89 16.96 -20.29
N ARG A 312 20.96 16.26 -19.62
CA ARG A 312 20.87 14.79 -19.54
C ARG A 312 19.77 14.20 -20.43
N GLY A 313 19.25 15.00 -21.38
CA GLY A 313 18.24 14.56 -22.34
C GLY A 313 16.80 14.54 -21.80
N ILE A 314 16.53 15.21 -20.68
CA ILE A 314 15.19 15.34 -20.09
C ILE A 314 14.81 16.82 -20.03
N PRO A 315 14.49 17.46 -21.17
CA PRO A 315 14.11 18.87 -21.19
C PRO A 315 12.70 19.04 -20.62
N ILE A 316 12.59 19.68 -19.45
CA ILE A 316 11.31 20.07 -18.86
C ILE A 316 10.91 21.45 -19.43
N PRO A 317 9.74 21.59 -20.08
CA PRO A 317 9.26 22.87 -20.58
C PRO A 317 9.20 23.95 -19.50
N ALA A 318 9.52 25.19 -19.87
CA ALA A 318 9.49 26.33 -18.95
C ALA A 318 8.08 26.62 -18.40
N ASP A 319 7.05 26.20 -19.14
CA ASP A 319 5.65 26.32 -18.76
C ASP A 319 5.08 25.06 -18.05
N THR A 320 5.94 24.14 -17.61
CA THR A 320 5.55 23.00 -16.78
C THR A 320 5.68 23.35 -15.30
N LEU A 321 4.61 23.15 -14.54
CA LEU A 321 4.57 23.23 -13.08
C LEU A 321 4.33 21.84 -12.48
N PHE A 322 5.18 21.44 -11.51
CA PHE A 322 4.95 20.24 -10.71
C PHE A 322 4.21 20.58 -9.42
N VAL A 323 3.20 19.79 -9.05
CA VAL A 323 2.40 19.98 -7.83
C VAL A 323 2.24 18.66 -7.08
N GLY A 324 2.45 18.66 -5.77
CA GLY A 324 2.11 17.52 -4.92
C GLY A 324 0.61 17.46 -4.63
N ALA A 325 0.06 16.27 -4.47
CA ALA A 325 -1.33 16.07 -4.07
C ALA A 325 -1.52 14.82 -3.21
N LEU A 326 -2.62 14.78 -2.46
CA LEU A 326 -3.03 13.64 -1.64
C LEU A 326 -4.45 13.20 -2.02
N HIS A 327 -4.58 11.97 -2.50
CA HIS A 327 -5.85 11.24 -2.65
C HIS A 327 -6.22 10.58 -1.32
N ASP A 328 -7.25 11.09 -0.65
CA ASP A 328 -7.85 10.44 0.52
C ASP A 328 -8.76 9.29 0.06
N THR A 329 -8.29 8.06 0.21
CA THR A 329 -8.96 6.86 -0.29
C THR A 329 -10.27 6.57 0.42
N THR A 330 -10.49 7.05 1.66
CA THR A 330 -11.79 6.83 2.31
C THR A 330 -12.88 7.71 1.73
N SER A 331 -12.51 8.89 1.21
CA SER A 331 -13.46 9.89 0.73
C SER A 331 -13.37 10.18 -0.76
N ASP A 332 -12.41 9.62 -1.50
CA ASP A 332 -12.05 9.99 -2.89
C ASP A 332 -11.92 11.51 -3.08
N ARG A 333 -11.37 12.21 -2.09
CA ARG A 333 -11.05 13.64 -2.21
C ARG A 333 -9.57 13.80 -2.49
N VAL A 334 -9.25 14.64 -3.47
CA VAL A 334 -7.86 15.01 -3.75
C VAL A 334 -7.59 16.39 -3.19
N THR A 335 -6.56 16.51 -2.36
CA THR A 335 -6.03 17.81 -1.91
C THR A 335 -4.78 18.13 -2.69
N LEU A 336 -4.85 19.18 -3.51
CA LEU A 336 -3.70 19.78 -4.17
C LEU A 336 -2.91 20.63 -3.17
N PHE A 337 -1.59 20.56 -3.22
CA PHE A 337 -0.67 21.39 -2.44
C PHE A 337 -0.06 22.48 -3.35
N ASP A 338 -0.91 23.20 -4.10
CA ASP A 338 -0.53 24.27 -5.03
C ASP A 338 0.10 25.48 -4.33
N GLY A 339 -0.16 25.66 -3.02
CA GLY A 339 0.53 26.64 -2.18
C GLY A 339 2.03 26.37 -1.98
N ASP A 340 2.53 25.17 -2.27
CA ASP A 340 3.96 24.85 -2.17
C ASP A 340 4.79 25.46 -3.31
N ALA A 341 4.15 25.75 -4.46
CA ALA A 341 4.77 26.33 -5.64
C ALA A 341 3.80 27.33 -6.32
N PRO A 342 3.55 28.50 -5.70
CA PRO A 342 2.55 29.44 -6.18
C PRO A 342 2.92 29.98 -7.57
N SER A 343 2.00 29.85 -8.53
CA SER A 343 2.19 30.33 -9.90
C SER A 343 0.92 30.98 -10.43
N SER A 344 0.99 32.28 -10.73
CA SER A 344 -0.13 33.02 -11.34
C SER A 344 -0.50 32.50 -12.72
N ALA A 345 0.48 32.00 -13.48
CA ALA A 345 0.32 31.48 -14.83
C ALA A 345 -0.42 30.13 -14.90
N HIS A 346 -0.51 29.40 -13.80
CA HIS A 346 -1.13 28.07 -13.73
C HIS A 346 -2.42 28.04 -12.90
N ARG A 347 -2.91 29.20 -12.41
CA ARG A 347 -4.12 29.24 -11.57
C ARG A 347 -5.32 28.58 -12.23
N ASP A 348 -5.54 28.85 -13.52
CA ASP A 348 -6.66 28.28 -14.25
C ASP A 348 -6.45 26.79 -14.51
N ASP A 349 -5.21 26.37 -14.79
CA ASP A 349 -4.85 24.95 -14.98
C ASP A 349 -5.14 24.15 -13.69
N VAL A 350 -4.70 24.67 -12.54
CA VAL A 350 -4.93 24.09 -11.21
C VAL A 350 -6.42 24.07 -10.86
N ALA A 351 -7.16 25.16 -11.09
CA ALA A 351 -8.58 25.23 -10.79
C ALA A 351 -9.40 24.25 -11.64
N ARG A 352 -9.11 24.15 -12.95
CA ARG A 352 -9.76 23.17 -13.84
C ARG A 352 -9.47 21.74 -13.40
N LEU A 353 -8.21 21.42 -13.06
CA LEU A 353 -7.86 20.07 -12.62
C LEU A 353 -8.50 19.73 -11.26
N ALA A 354 -8.56 20.68 -10.33
CA ALA A 354 -9.25 20.50 -9.04
C ALA A 354 -10.73 20.15 -9.24
N GLN A 355 -11.43 20.86 -10.13
CA GLN A 355 -12.82 20.56 -10.46
C GLN A 355 -12.97 19.15 -11.09
N ARG A 356 -12.06 18.78 -12.01
CA ARG A 356 -12.03 17.44 -12.62
C ARG A 356 -11.80 16.34 -11.57
N PHE A 357 -10.94 16.58 -10.57
CA PHE A 357 -10.73 15.66 -9.45
C PHE A 357 -11.98 15.53 -8.57
N ASP A 358 -12.68 16.64 -8.27
CA ASP A 358 -13.90 16.58 -7.46
C ASP A 358 -14.98 15.73 -8.15
N THR A 359 -15.22 15.95 -9.46
CA THR A 359 -16.18 15.15 -10.25
C THR A 359 -15.73 13.69 -10.38
N ALA A 360 -14.45 13.43 -10.62
CA ALA A 360 -13.92 12.06 -10.68
C ALA A 360 -14.13 11.33 -9.35
N GLY A 361 -13.91 12.03 -8.23
CA GLY A 361 -14.15 11.49 -6.90
C GLY A 361 -15.62 11.18 -6.63
N GLU A 362 -16.56 11.98 -7.13
CA GLU A 362 -18.01 11.67 -7.03
C GLU A 362 -18.34 10.35 -7.72
N LEU A 363 -17.86 10.17 -8.95
CA LEU A 363 -18.07 8.94 -9.71
C LEU A 363 -17.42 7.72 -9.03
N ALA A 364 -16.20 7.87 -8.51
CA ALA A 364 -15.51 6.81 -7.78
C ALA A 364 -16.29 6.39 -6.52
N ARG A 365 -16.81 7.36 -5.75
CA ARG A 365 -17.64 7.08 -4.57
C ARG A 365 -18.93 6.35 -4.92
N ASP A 366 -19.59 6.76 -6.00
CA ASP A 366 -20.85 6.12 -6.43
C ASP A 366 -20.64 4.66 -6.88
N GLU A 367 -19.50 4.36 -7.50
CA GLU A 367 -19.12 2.97 -7.79
C GLU A 367 -18.86 2.18 -6.50
N ARG A 368 -18.07 2.75 -5.58
CA ARG A 368 -17.70 2.06 -4.32
C ARG A 368 -18.86 1.88 -3.37
N ALA A 369 -19.84 2.80 -3.36
CA ALA A 369 -21.04 2.70 -2.54
C ALA A 369 -21.77 1.35 -2.75
N ARG A 370 -21.75 0.81 -3.98
CA ARG A 370 -22.41 -0.46 -4.31
C ARG A 370 -21.74 -1.69 -3.67
N ARG A 371 -20.46 -1.59 -3.33
CA ARG A 371 -19.67 -2.69 -2.72
C ARG A 371 -19.55 -2.57 -1.21
N LEU A 372 -19.95 -1.43 -0.65
CA LEU A 372 -19.75 -1.11 0.75
C LEU A 372 -21.04 -1.37 1.55
N PRO A 373 -21.01 -2.23 2.58
CA PRO A 373 -22.19 -2.48 3.39
C PRO A 373 -22.73 -1.19 3.99
N ARG A 374 -24.05 -1.01 3.91
CA ARG A 374 -24.79 0.16 4.45
C ARG A 374 -24.49 1.49 3.78
N ALA A 375 -23.83 1.51 2.62
CA ALA A 375 -23.76 2.69 1.75
C ALA A 375 -24.83 2.59 0.65
N ARG A 376 -25.61 3.65 0.45
CA ARG A 376 -26.64 3.72 -0.61
C ARG A 376 -26.24 4.71 -1.71
N ARG A 377 -25.45 5.73 -1.37
CA ARG A 377 -25.02 6.81 -2.27
C ARG A 377 -23.55 7.13 -2.02
N GLY A 378 -22.86 7.75 -2.99
CA GLY A 378 -21.47 8.16 -2.81
C GLY A 378 -21.25 9.11 -1.63
N SER A 379 -22.24 9.94 -1.28
CA SER A 379 -22.19 10.82 -0.10
C SER A 379 -21.99 10.06 1.22
N ASP A 380 -22.53 8.84 1.32
CA ASP A 380 -22.40 8.01 2.52
C ASP A 380 -20.93 7.61 2.71
N VAL A 381 -20.23 7.27 1.61
CA VAL A 381 -18.82 6.87 1.59
C VAL A 381 -17.91 7.97 2.15
N ALA A 382 -18.09 9.21 1.69
CA ALA A 382 -17.28 10.35 2.13
C ALA A 382 -17.40 10.69 3.63
N ALA A 383 -18.48 10.26 4.29
CA ALA A 383 -18.67 10.49 5.72
C ALA A 383 -18.05 9.39 6.60
N ARG A 384 -17.85 8.18 6.06
CA ARG A 384 -17.46 6.99 6.85
C ARG A 384 -16.16 7.15 7.60
N GLY A 385 -15.13 7.68 6.94
CA GLY A 385 -13.81 7.91 7.55
C GLY A 385 -13.87 8.82 8.79
N ARG A 386 -14.89 9.68 8.90
CA ARG A 386 -15.06 10.61 10.02
C ARG A 386 -15.88 10.02 11.16
N ASN A 387 -16.65 8.96 10.91
CA ASN A 387 -17.46 8.31 11.93
C ASN A 387 -16.58 7.43 12.83
N TRP A 388 -16.45 7.83 14.10
CA TRP A 388 -15.62 7.14 15.09
C TRP A 388 -16.14 5.75 15.50
N ALA A 389 -17.40 5.44 15.19
CA ALA A 389 -18.02 4.13 15.39
C ALA A 389 -18.00 3.25 14.12
N GLU A 390 -17.51 3.78 12.99
CA GLU A 390 -17.44 3.03 11.74
C GLU A 390 -16.34 1.96 11.81
N LEU A 391 -16.77 0.69 11.74
CA LEU A 391 -15.87 -0.45 11.74
C LEU A 391 -15.21 -0.64 10.36
N ARG A 392 -15.90 -0.25 9.28
CA ARG A 392 -15.52 -0.43 7.88
C ARG A 392 -15.51 0.89 7.13
N PRO A 393 -14.56 1.80 7.40
CA PRO A 393 -14.50 3.09 6.71
C PRO A 393 -14.32 2.90 5.19
N GLU A 394 -13.56 1.87 4.80
CA GLU A 394 -13.40 1.37 3.44
C GLU A 394 -12.93 -0.10 3.51
N TRP A 395 -12.80 -0.75 2.35
CA TRP A 395 -12.27 -2.12 2.23
C TRP A 395 -10.73 -2.19 2.21
N GLY A 396 -10.04 -1.05 2.12
CA GLY A 396 -8.60 -1.02 1.86
C GLY A 396 -8.30 -1.71 0.52
N LEU A 397 -7.40 -2.68 0.52
CA LEU A 397 -6.98 -3.44 -0.67
C LEU A 397 -7.63 -4.84 -0.76
N ALA A 398 -8.75 -5.07 -0.06
CA ALA A 398 -9.53 -6.30 -0.23
C ALA A 398 -9.95 -6.45 -1.70
N GLY A 399 -9.87 -7.67 -2.22
CA GLY A 399 -10.12 -7.98 -3.64
C GLY A 399 -8.94 -7.77 -4.60
N CYS A 400 -7.80 -7.21 -4.15
CA CYS A 400 -6.60 -7.09 -4.99
C CYS A 400 -6.13 -8.48 -5.47
N SER A 401 -5.84 -8.60 -6.76
CA SER A 401 -5.52 -9.89 -7.39
C SER A 401 -4.57 -9.79 -8.59
N ALA A 402 -4.34 -8.61 -9.14
CA ALA A 402 -3.43 -8.40 -10.24
C ALA A 402 -2.46 -7.24 -9.98
N PHE A 403 -1.29 -7.29 -10.59
CA PHE A 403 -0.38 -6.16 -10.71
C PHE A 403 0.07 -6.05 -12.16
N ILE A 404 -0.30 -4.97 -12.84
CA ILE A 404 0.01 -4.75 -14.25
C ILE A 404 1.14 -3.72 -14.33
N VAL A 405 2.25 -4.14 -14.93
CA VAL A 405 3.45 -3.36 -15.22
C VAL A 405 3.56 -3.24 -16.74
N ALA A 406 3.00 -2.16 -17.27
CA ALA A 406 2.89 -1.94 -18.70
C ALA A 406 2.64 -0.45 -18.99
N PRO A 407 2.78 0.00 -20.24
CA PRO A 407 2.40 1.36 -20.62
C PRO A 407 0.93 1.63 -20.27
N ARG A 408 0.63 2.86 -19.83
CA ARG A 408 -0.72 3.24 -19.36
C ARG A 408 -1.81 2.90 -20.36
N HIS A 409 -1.54 3.08 -21.66
CA HIS A 409 -2.51 2.91 -22.74
C HIS A 409 -3.08 1.47 -22.80
N ARG A 410 -2.36 0.47 -22.28
CA ARG A 410 -2.84 -0.93 -22.21
C ARG A 410 -4.08 -1.09 -21.35
N THR A 411 -4.19 -0.31 -20.28
CA THR A 411 -5.29 -0.42 -19.29
C THR A 411 -6.22 0.80 -19.33
N ARG A 412 -6.05 1.72 -20.28
CA ARG A 412 -6.82 2.97 -20.34
C ARG A 412 -8.27 2.67 -20.71
N GLY A 413 -9.22 3.24 -19.96
CA GLY A 413 -10.66 3.03 -20.17
C GLY A 413 -11.18 1.62 -19.82
N ARG A 414 -10.35 0.73 -19.28
CA ARG A 414 -10.73 -0.63 -18.89
C ARG A 414 -11.23 -0.67 -17.45
N ASP A 415 -12.25 -1.46 -17.18
CA ASP A 415 -12.73 -1.72 -15.82
C ASP A 415 -11.96 -2.89 -15.19
N LEU A 416 -11.05 -2.58 -14.27
CA LEU A 416 -10.28 -3.57 -13.51
C LEU A 416 -10.90 -3.87 -12.14
N GLY A 417 -12.08 -3.31 -11.87
CA GLY A 417 -12.86 -3.53 -10.66
C GLY A 417 -12.21 -3.06 -9.36
N GLY A 418 -11.18 -2.19 -9.38
CA GLY A 418 -10.41 -1.85 -8.18
C GLY A 418 -9.60 -3.02 -7.64
N ARG A 419 -9.15 -3.93 -8.52
CA ARG A 419 -8.46 -5.19 -8.14
C ARG A 419 -7.03 -5.31 -8.67
N ALA A 420 -6.58 -4.32 -9.44
CA ALA A 420 -5.28 -4.32 -10.07
C ALA A 420 -4.42 -3.15 -9.56
N PHE A 421 -3.21 -3.46 -9.10
CA PHE A 421 -2.17 -2.46 -8.99
C PHE A 421 -1.72 -2.07 -10.40
N LEU A 422 -1.42 -0.80 -10.63
CA LEU A 422 -1.10 -0.27 -11.96
C LEU A 422 0.20 0.54 -11.94
N HIS A 423 1.27 0.01 -12.53
CA HIS A 423 2.54 0.69 -12.72
C HIS A 423 2.75 1.01 -14.19
N SER A 424 2.98 2.29 -14.51
CA SER A 424 3.38 2.71 -15.85
C SER A 424 4.83 2.29 -16.07
N TYR A 425 5.11 1.63 -17.19
CA TYR A 425 6.45 1.21 -17.56
C TYR A 425 6.54 1.06 -19.08
N GLU A 426 7.46 1.77 -19.72
CA GLU A 426 7.85 1.52 -21.11
C GLU A 426 9.21 0.82 -21.14
N TRP A 427 9.22 -0.45 -21.56
CA TRP A 427 10.42 -1.28 -21.48
C TRP A 427 11.44 -0.93 -22.55
N ARG A 428 11.00 -0.32 -23.65
CA ARG A 428 11.87 0.11 -24.75
C ARG A 428 12.79 1.26 -24.35
N ASP A 429 12.37 2.06 -23.37
CA ASP A 429 13.14 3.17 -22.82
C ASP A 429 14.06 2.73 -21.66
N ASP A 430 13.94 1.48 -21.21
CA ASP A 430 14.71 0.93 -20.08
C ASP A 430 15.99 0.24 -20.55
N GLU A 431 17.00 1.04 -20.85
CA GLU A 431 18.32 0.56 -21.23
C GLU A 431 18.90 -0.39 -20.16
N GLY A 432 19.14 -1.64 -20.57
CA GLY A 432 19.68 -2.67 -19.68
C GLY A 432 18.69 -3.23 -18.65
N PHE A 433 17.40 -2.89 -18.74
CA PHE A 433 16.33 -3.43 -17.89
C PHE A 433 16.51 -3.16 -16.39
N ARG A 434 17.11 -2.02 -16.04
CA ARG A 434 17.36 -1.63 -14.64
C ARG A 434 16.07 -1.23 -13.95
N VAL A 435 15.16 -0.55 -14.66
CA VAL A 435 13.86 -0.17 -14.11
C VAL A 435 12.99 -1.42 -13.91
N LEU A 436 13.00 -2.37 -14.86
CA LEU A 436 12.33 -3.68 -14.70
C LEU A 436 12.80 -4.40 -13.43
N GLU A 437 14.11 -4.47 -13.23
CA GLU A 437 14.70 -5.09 -12.04
C GLU A 437 14.26 -4.39 -10.76
N GLN A 438 14.25 -3.05 -10.72
CA GLN A 438 13.71 -2.28 -9.60
C GLN A 438 12.22 -2.57 -9.36
N ILE A 439 11.41 -2.67 -10.42
CA ILE A 439 9.98 -2.97 -10.31
C ILE A 439 9.76 -4.36 -9.70
N LEU A 440 10.51 -5.37 -10.16
CA LEU A 440 10.45 -6.75 -9.66
C LEU A 440 10.89 -6.87 -8.21
N THR A 441 11.89 -6.10 -7.78
CA THR A 441 12.49 -6.22 -6.43
C THR A 441 11.81 -5.37 -5.37
N ALA A 442 11.07 -4.32 -5.74
CA ALA A 442 10.39 -3.45 -4.78
C ALA A 442 8.87 -3.39 -4.99
N PRO A 443 8.28 -2.70 -5.99
CA PRO A 443 6.83 -2.65 -6.19
C PRO A 443 6.14 -4.02 -6.23
N VAL A 444 6.72 -5.02 -6.91
CA VAL A 444 6.13 -6.36 -7.02
C VAL A 444 6.11 -7.08 -5.67
N VAL A 445 7.19 -6.95 -4.89
CA VAL A 445 7.29 -7.51 -3.54
C VAL A 445 6.29 -6.83 -2.59
N VAL A 446 6.16 -5.50 -2.65
CA VAL A 446 5.18 -4.76 -1.84
C VAL A 446 3.75 -5.19 -2.18
N ALA A 447 3.42 -5.28 -3.47
CA ALA A 447 2.10 -5.71 -3.91
C ALA A 447 1.79 -7.15 -3.48
N SER A 448 2.77 -8.06 -3.54
CA SER A 448 2.60 -9.45 -3.10
C SER A 448 2.40 -9.54 -1.59
N TRP A 449 3.13 -8.78 -0.79
CA TRP A 449 2.95 -8.74 0.67
C TRP A 449 1.56 -8.24 1.06
N ILE A 450 1.08 -7.18 0.42
CA ILE A 450 -0.28 -6.69 0.63
C ILE A 450 -1.28 -7.79 0.27
N ASN A 451 -1.19 -8.37 -0.93
CA ASN A 451 -2.10 -9.44 -1.34
C ASN A 451 -2.08 -10.63 -0.37
N LEU A 452 -0.90 -11.09 0.07
CA LEU A 452 -0.74 -12.20 1.01
C LEU A 452 -1.28 -11.88 2.41
N GLN A 453 -1.21 -10.61 2.85
CA GLN A 453 -1.82 -10.19 4.12
C GLN A 453 -3.35 -10.37 4.09
N TYR A 454 -3.99 -9.96 3.00
CA TYR A 454 -5.43 -10.15 2.81
C TYR A 454 -5.77 -11.63 2.58
N TYR A 455 -4.98 -12.35 1.79
CA TYR A 455 -5.12 -13.78 1.57
C TYR A 455 -5.11 -14.55 2.88
N GLY A 456 -4.04 -14.39 3.67
CA GLY A 456 -3.86 -15.07 4.96
C GLY A 456 -4.98 -14.73 5.95
N SER A 457 -5.35 -13.45 6.04
CA SER A 457 -6.45 -13.00 6.90
C SER A 457 -7.82 -13.55 6.48
N THR A 458 -7.95 -14.02 5.24
CA THR A 458 -9.19 -14.62 4.71
C THR A 458 -9.20 -16.14 4.88
N VAL A 459 -8.12 -16.84 4.53
CA VAL A 459 -8.09 -18.31 4.51
C VAL A 459 -7.76 -18.94 5.87
N ALA A 460 -7.03 -18.22 6.74
CA ALA A 460 -6.67 -18.67 8.07
C ALA A 460 -6.71 -17.48 9.06
N PRO A 461 -7.91 -16.91 9.32
CA PRO A 461 -8.09 -15.72 10.15
C PRO A 461 -7.60 -15.91 11.58
N ASP A 462 -7.63 -17.12 12.13
CA ASP A 462 -7.12 -17.38 13.47
C ASP A 462 -5.61 -17.25 13.58
N THR A 463 -4.87 -17.55 12.51
CA THR A 463 -3.40 -17.51 12.46
C THR A 463 -2.87 -16.16 11.96
N PHE A 464 -3.47 -15.63 10.88
CA PHE A 464 -2.98 -14.44 10.18
C PHE A 464 -3.91 -13.24 10.31
N GLY A 465 -5.08 -13.40 10.92
CA GLY A 465 -6.04 -12.32 11.11
C GLY A 465 -5.88 -11.58 12.44
N GLY A 466 -6.47 -10.40 12.49
CA GLY A 466 -6.53 -9.54 13.66
C GLY A 466 -7.64 -9.91 14.65
N GLY A 467 -8.55 -10.83 14.28
CA GLY A 467 -9.78 -11.09 15.02
C GLY A 467 -10.88 -10.07 14.69
N SER A 468 -11.87 -9.95 15.57
CA SER A 468 -12.99 -9.03 15.41
C SER A 468 -12.67 -7.66 16.01
N LYS A 469 -12.73 -6.62 15.16
CA LYS A 469 -12.51 -5.22 15.54
C LYS A 469 -13.40 -4.73 16.70
N VAL A 470 -14.55 -5.37 16.92
CA VAL A 470 -15.47 -5.06 18.03
C VAL A 470 -14.88 -5.41 19.40
N LEU A 471 -13.92 -6.35 19.44
CA LEU A 471 -13.33 -6.88 20.67
C LEU A 471 -11.89 -6.39 20.89
N HIS A 472 -11.34 -5.57 19.99
CA HIS A 472 -9.93 -5.24 20.01
C HIS A 472 -9.55 -4.32 21.16
N ASN A 473 -8.54 -4.74 21.92
CA ASN A 473 -7.74 -3.89 22.79
C ASN A 473 -6.35 -3.71 22.17
N VAL A 474 -5.92 -2.46 21.99
CA VAL A 474 -4.61 -2.15 21.39
C VAL A 474 -3.50 -2.46 22.38
N THR A 475 -2.54 -3.28 21.96
CA THR A 475 -1.39 -3.67 22.79
C THR A 475 -0.13 -3.04 22.23
N GLY A 476 0.49 -2.14 23.00
CA GLY A 476 1.82 -1.56 22.72
C GLY A 476 1.97 -0.83 21.39
N GLY A 477 0.89 -0.55 20.66
CA GLY A 477 0.94 -0.02 19.29
C GLY A 477 1.50 -1.01 18.25
N ILE A 478 1.64 -2.29 18.62
CA ILE A 478 2.25 -3.36 17.80
C ILE A 478 1.21 -4.35 17.27
N GLY A 479 0.04 -4.41 17.89
CA GLY A 479 -1.04 -5.32 17.54
C GLY A 479 -2.24 -5.17 18.46
N VAL A 480 -3.12 -6.17 18.46
CA VAL A 480 -4.35 -6.20 19.24
C VAL A 480 -4.50 -7.53 19.98
N VAL A 481 -5.28 -7.50 21.06
CA VAL A 481 -5.85 -8.71 21.70
C VAL A 481 -7.38 -8.63 21.64
N GLU A 482 -8.05 -9.77 21.62
CA GLU A 482 -9.52 -9.84 21.63
C GLU A 482 -10.04 -10.01 23.05
N GLY A 483 -10.85 -9.06 23.52
CA GLY A 483 -11.39 -9.07 24.87
C GLY A 483 -10.32 -8.82 25.93
N ASN A 484 -10.42 -9.52 27.07
CA ASN A 484 -9.61 -9.22 28.25
C ASN A 484 -8.21 -9.87 28.26
N GLY A 485 -7.81 -10.57 27.19
CA GLY A 485 -6.53 -11.26 27.12
C GLY A 485 -6.35 -12.07 25.83
N GLY A 486 -5.41 -13.01 25.84
CA GLY A 486 -5.14 -13.90 24.71
C GLY A 486 -3.83 -13.60 23.98
N ALA A 487 -3.63 -14.27 22.85
CA ALA A 487 -2.46 -14.07 22.02
C ALA A 487 -2.50 -12.70 21.33
N LEU A 488 -1.34 -12.06 21.20
CA LEU A 488 -1.20 -10.88 20.35
C LEU A 488 -1.57 -11.26 18.91
N ARG A 489 -2.37 -10.42 18.24
CA ARG A 489 -2.72 -10.56 16.82
C ARG A 489 -2.24 -9.34 16.05
N THR A 490 -1.59 -9.53 14.90
CA THR A 490 -1.02 -8.45 14.07
C THR A 490 -1.67 -8.32 12.68
N GLY A 491 -2.59 -9.23 12.37
CA GLY A 491 -3.27 -9.31 11.08
C GLY A 491 -4.40 -8.31 10.85
N LEU A 492 -5.04 -8.42 9.68
CA LEU A 492 -6.21 -7.61 9.35
C LEU A 492 -7.45 -8.12 10.11
N PRO A 493 -8.31 -7.22 10.63
CA PRO A 493 -9.53 -7.64 11.30
C PRO A 493 -10.50 -8.30 10.33
N TRP A 494 -11.39 -9.14 10.86
CA TRP A 494 -12.48 -9.76 10.11
C TRP A 494 -13.29 -8.75 9.29
N GLN A 495 -13.54 -7.57 9.87
CA GLN A 495 -14.29 -6.48 9.22
C GLN A 495 -13.56 -5.86 8.01
N SER A 496 -12.27 -6.13 7.81
CA SER A 496 -11.51 -5.71 6.62
C SER A 496 -11.59 -6.70 5.46
N VAL A 497 -11.98 -7.95 5.72
CA VAL A 497 -12.01 -9.03 4.71
C VAL A 497 -13.39 -9.63 4.48
N HIS A 498 -14.35 -9.36 5.37
CA HIS A 498 -15.69 -9.96 5.35
C HIS A 498 -16.77 -8.95 5.75
N ASP A 499 -17.93 -8.99 5.08
CA ASP A 499 -19.07 -8.12 5.41
C ASP A 499 -19.99 -8.69 6.50
N GLY A 500 -20.02 -10.01 6.64
CA GLY A 500 -20.86 -10.77 7.57
C GLY A 500 -21.46 -12.00 6.90
N ASP A 501 -21.69 -11.91 5.59
CA ASP A 501 -22.28 -12.94 4.76
C ASP A 501 -21.28 -13.48 3.73
N ARG A 502 -20.48 -12.59 3.11
CA ARG A 502 -19.52 -12.92 2.05
C ARG A 502 -18.14 -12.29 2.31
N SER A 503 -17.12 -12.95 1.76
CA SER A 503 -15.75 -12.40 1.72
C SER A 503 -15.66 -11.23 0.75
N ALA A 504 -15.17 -10.09 1.23
CA ALA A 504 -14.80 -8.94 0.40
C ALA A 504 -13.48 -9.17 -0.34
N HIS A 505 -12.58 -9.97 0.22
CA HIS A 505 -11.37 -10.44 -0.46
C HIS A 505 -11.57 -11.87 -0.95
N HIS A 506 -11.49 -12.07 -2.27
CA HIS A 506 -11.32 -13.40 -2.83
C HIS A 506 -9.86 -13.83 -2.66
N PRO A 507 -9.56 -14.95 -1.98
CA PRO A 507 -8.21 -15.35 -1.65
C PRO A 507 -7.49 -15.88 -2.89
N LEU A 508 -7.07 -14.96 -3.77
CA LEU A 508 -6.29 -15.25 -4.97
C LEU A 508 -4.88 -14.72 -4.77
N ARG A 509 -3.86 -15.57 -4.99
CA ARG A 509 -2.48 -15.09 -5.00
C ARG A 509 -2.26 -14.15 -6.18
N LEU A 510 -1.46 -13.11 -5.94
CA LEU A 510 -1.24 -12.02 -6.89
C LEU A 510 -0.78 -12.54 -8.26
N THR A 511 -1.42 -12.07 -9.33
CA THR A 511 -0.92 -12.27 -10.70
C THR A 511 -0.21 -11.01 -11.17
N VAL A 512 1.09 -11.13 -11.43
CA VAL A 512 1.91 -10.06 -12.00
C VAL A 512 1.92 -10.21 -13.52
N VAL A 513 1.57 -9.13 -14.23
CA VAL A 513 1.55 -9.06 -15.69
C VAL A 513 2.56 -7.99 -16.12
N ILE A 514 3.57 -8.36 -16.89
CA ILE A 514 4.64 -7.45 -17.30
C ILE A 514 4.72 -7.37 -18.82
N GLU A 515 4.77 -6.16 -19.37
CA GLU A 515 5.18 -5.94 -20.77
C GLU A 515 6.69 -5.76 -20.85
N ALA A 516 7.41 -6.86 -21.07
CA ALA A 516 8.85 -6.90 -21.30
C ALA A 516 9.24 -8.27 -21.90
N PRO A 517 10.38 -8.37 -22.60
CA PRO A 517 10.90 -9.66 -23.06
C PRO A 517 11.10 -10.64 -21.90
N THR A 518 10.66 -11.89 -22.07
CA THR A 518 10.81 -12.94 -21.03
C THR A 518 12.25 -13.16 -20.61
N ALA A 519 13.20 -13.03 -21.56
CA ALA A 519 14.63 -13.10 -21.28
C ALA A 519 15.12 -11.99 -20.32
N ALA A 520 14.55 -10.79 -20.41
CA ALA A 520 14.88 -9.68 -19.51
C ALA A 520 14.30 -9.92 -18.11
N ILE A 521 13.06 -10.39 -18.04
CA ILE A 521 12.40 -10.77 -16.77
C ILE A 521 13.21 -11.88 -16.08
N ASP A 522 13.58 -12.94 -16.80
CA ASP A 522 14.41 -14.03 -16.27
C ASP A 522 15.79 -13.55 -15.83
N GLY A 523 16.39 -12.63 -16.59
CA GLY A 523 17.66 -12.00 -16.25
C GLY A 523 17.60 -11.33 -14.88
N ALA A 524 16.55 -10.54 -14.62
CA ALA A 524 16.31 -9.92 -13.32
C ALA A 524 16.04 -10.96 -12.22
N LEU A 525 15.18 -11.96 -12.46
CA LEU A 525 14.89 -13.00 -11.46
C LEU A 525 16.13 -13.80 -11.05
N ARG A 526 17.06 -14.09 -11.97
CA ARG A 526 18.31 -14.82 -11.64
C ARG A 526 19.25 -14.04 -10.72
N ARG A 527 19.11 -12.72 -10.62
CA ARG A 527 19.90 -11.87 -9.70
C ARG A 527 19.33 -11.82 -8.29
N HIS A 528 18.08 -12.24 -8.10
CA HIS A 528 17.33 -12.09 -6.84
C HIS A 528 16.62 -13.39 -6.45
N ASP A 529 17.33 -14.26 -5.73
CA ASP A 529 16.84 -15.60 -5.36
C ASP A 529 15.51 -15.58 -4.60
N ASP A 530 15.30 -14.63 -3.69
CA ASP A 530 14.05 -14.50 -2.93
C ASP A 530 12.86 -14.13 -3.82
N VAL A 531 13.08 -13.22 -4.78
CA VAL A 531 12.05 -12.82 -5.75
C VAL A 531 11.74 -13.98 -6.70
N ARG A 532 12.76 -14.70 -7.17
CA ARG A 532 12.57 -15.92 -7.97
C ARG A 532 11.80 -16.98 -7.18
N ALA A 533 12.16 -17.22 -5.92
CA ALA A 533 11.52 -18.19 -5.05
C ALA A 533 10.03 -17.91 -4.83
N MET A 534 9.62 -16.63 -4.79
CA MET A 534 8.20 -16.25 -4.72
C MET A 534 7.39 -16.80 -5.91
N PHE A 535 7.95 -16.75 -7.12
CA PHE A 535 7.28 -17.28 -8.32
C PHE A 535 7.46 -18.79 -8.46
N ASP A 536 8.66 -19.33 -8.21
CA ASP A 536 8.97 -20.77 -8.31
C ASP A 536 8.16 -21.63 -7.32
N ASN A 537 7.80 -21.04 -6.17
CA ASN A 537 6.93 -21.64 -5.16
C ASN A 537 5.47 -21.25 -5.31
N ARG A 538 5.12 -20.50 -6.36
CA ARG A 538 3.76 -20.03 -6.67
C ARG A 538 3.11 -19.25 -5.52
N TRP A 539 3.87 -18.45 -4.77
CA TRP A 539 3.30 -17.44 -3.85
C TRP A 539 2.74 -16.23 -4.62
N ALA A 540 3.20 -16.04 -5.86
CA ALA A 540 2.60 -15.18 -6.86
C ALA A 540 2.69 -15.86 -8.25
N HIS A 541 1.87 -15.42 -9.20
CA HIS A 541 1.92 -15.83 -10.60
C HIS A 541 2.60 -14.75 -11.44
N LEU A 542 3.30 -15.14 -12.50
CA LEU A 542 3.95 -14.21 -13.43
C LEU A 542 3.55 -14.54 -14.87
N LEU A 543 3.02 -13.52 -15.55
CA LEU A 543 2.61 -13.55 -16.95
C LEU A 543 3.32 -12.42 -17.70
N ALA A 544 3.63 -12.64 -18.97
CA ALA A 544 4.24 -11.61 -19.82
C ALA A 544 3.36 -11.28 -21.03
N LEU A 545 3.30 -9.98 -21.35
CA LEU A 545 2.75 -9.49 -22.60
C LEU A 545 3.81 -9.56 -23.69
N ASP A 546 3.38 -9.79 -24.94
CA ASP A 546 4.23 -9.61 -26.11
C ASP A 546 4.31 -8.14 -26.54
N GLU A 547 5.03 -7.88 -27.63
CA GLU A 547 5.24 -6.53 -28.17
C GLU A 547 3.96 -5.83 -28.65
N SER A 548 2.92 -6.60 -28.98
CA SER A 548 1.59 -6.09 -29.35
C SER A 548 0.74 -5.75 -28.12
N GLY A 549 1.20 -6.11 -26.93
CA GLY A 549 0.49 -5.97 -25.66
C GLY A 549 -0.52 -7.10 -25.41
N GLN A 550 -0.41 -8.22 -26.12
CA GLN A 550 -1.24 -9.39 -25.89
C GLN A 550 -0.60 -10.30 -24.85
N LEU A 551 -1.44 -10.93 -24.02
CA LEU A 551 -0.97 -11.87 -23.02
C LEU A 551 -0.44 -13.14 -23.70
N ALA A 552 0.87 -13.34 -23.66
CA ALA A 552 1.54 -14.31 -24.52
C ALA A 552 2.25 -15.43 -23.75
N TRP A 553 2.71 -15.18 -22.53
CA TRP A 553 3.53 -16.14 -21.79
C TRP A 553 3.11 -16.30 -20.33
N ARG A 554 3.27 -17.52 -19.80
CA ARG A 554 3.17 -17.85 -18.38
C ARG A 554 4.49 -18.40 -17.88
N TYR A 555 5.00 -17.83 -16.80
CA TYR A 555 6.15 -18.35 -16.06
C TYR A 555 5.73 -19.55 -15.20
N HIS A 556 6.58 -20.57 -15.14
CA HIS A 556 6.44 -21.72 -14.26
C HIS A 556 7.53 -21.72 -13.19
N ARG A 557 8.53 -22.58 -13.31
CA ARG A 557 9.62 -22.72 -12.34
C ARG A 557 10.95 -22.66 -13.08
N ALA A 558 11.95 -22.08 -12.43
CA ALA A 558 13.34 -22.09 -12.91
C ALA A 558 13.51 -21.52 -14.33
N GLY A 559 12.81 -20.43 -14.66
CA GLY A 559 12.91 -19.79 -15.98
C GLY A 559 12.13 -20.48 -17.09
N HIS A 560 11.28 -21.47 -16.79
CA HIS A 560 10.46 -22.11 -17.81
C HIS A 560 9.20 -21.29 -18.12
N TRP A 561 9.08 -20.85 -19.37
CA TRP A 561 7.89 -20.16 -19.89
C TRP A 561 7.12 -21.05 -20.85
N THR A 562 5.79 -21.03 -20.76
CA THR A 562 4.91 -21.65 -21.76
C THR A 562 4.04 -20.60 -22.43
N PRO A 563 3.64 -20.80 -23.69
CA PRO A 563 2.63 -19.96 -24.33
C PRO A 563 1.36 -19.86 -23.48
N TRP A 564 0.76 -18.68 -23.46
CA TRP A 564 -0.53 -18.45 -22.83
C TRP A 564 -1.63 -19.09 -23.67
N THR A 565 -2.11 -20.26 -23.25
CA THR A 565 -3.30 -20.88 -23.83
C THR A 565 -4.53 -20.38 -23.07
N GLY A 566 -5.19 -19.35 -23.61
CA GLY A 566 -6.40 -18.77 -23.04
C GLY A 566 -7.64 -19.65 -23.19
N GLU A 567 -7.51 -20.99 -23.10
CA GLU A 567 -8.56 -21.94 -23.48
C GLU A 567 -9.93 -21.53 -22.93
N ARG A 568 -10.79 -21.18 -23.89
CA ARG A 568 -12.13 -20.61 -23.74
C ARG A 568 -13.20 -21.69 -23.47
N ASP A 569 -12.81 -22.92 -23.14
CA ASP A 569 -13.73 -24.07 -22.96
C ASP A 569 -13.86 -24.51 -21.50
N ALA A 570 -14.18 -23.57 -20.61
CA ALA A 570 -14.83 -23.92 -19.35
C ALA A 570 -15.94 -22.92 -19.08
N ALA A 571 -17.18 -23.40 -19.22
CA ALA A 571 -18.40 -22.70 -18.84
C ALA A 571 -18.21 -21.95 -17.49
N PRO A 572 -18.84 -20.78 -17.30
CA PRO A 572 -18.73 -20.06 -16.05
C PRO A 572 -19.19 -20.98 -14.92
N VAL A 573 -18.27 -21.33 -14.03
CA VAL A 573 -18.65 -21.85 -12.71
C VAL A 573 -19.45 -20.73 -12.07
N ALA A 574 -20.77 -20.94 -12.01
CA ALA A 574 -21.69 -20.04 -11.35
C ALA A 574 -21.12 -19.71 -9.98
N ALA A 575 -21.06 -18.41 -9.67
CA ALA A 575 -20.67 -17.93 -8.35
C ALA A 575 -21.50 -18.69 -7.31
N ALA A 576 -20.84 -19.51 -6.48
CA ALA A 576 -21.45 -19.99 -5.26
C ALA A 576 -21.83 -18.76 -4.43
N GLY A 577 -23.12 -18.68 -4.11
CA GLY A 577 -23.81 -17.50 -3.57
C GLY A 577 -23.38 -17.08 -2.18
#